data_AF-A0A5C8PGT6-F1
#
_entry.id   AF-A0A5C8PGT6-F1
#
_cell.length_a   1.000
_cell.length_b   1.000
_cell.length_c   1.000
_cell.angle_alpha   90.00
_cell.angle_beta   90.00
_cell.angle_gamma   90.00
#
_symmetry.space_group_name_H-M   'P 1'
#
loop_
_entity.id
_entity.type
_entity.pdbx_description
1 polymer ?
#
loop_
_entity_poly.entity_id
_entity_poly.type
_entity_poly.pdbx_seq_one_letter_code
_entity_poly.pdbx_strand_id
1 'polypeptide(L)'
;MADAPSSSPASALTSTAAVVPPRVYAVANQKGGVGKTTTAINLATALAAVGQKVLLVDLDPQGNASTGLGIDIADRTIGTYELLCGFAQLPQAIAATRIPNLEIVPANVNLAGAELELIDLEKREFRLRDALEGKQSHWDVILIDCPPSLGLLTINSLVAAEAVLVPLQCEFFALEGLGQLTRTIERARRALNPKLYIAGVILTMMDRRNTLAQQVERDVRGHFADVVFGTTIPRNVRVSEAPSHGLPVLLYDHTCTGSQAYILLASELLHRRRHGVPPRPQAAA
;
A
#
# COMPACT_ATOMS: atom_id res chain seq x y z
N MET A 1 0.67 52.02 -47.18
CA MET A 1 0.19 50.63 -47.07
C MET A 1 1.14 49.88 -46.17
N ALA A 2 0.60 49.12 -45.22
CA ALA A 2 1.24 48.30 -44.18
C ALA A 2 1.58 49.03 -42.87
N ASP A 3 0.53 49.27 -42.06
CA ASP A 3 0.61 49.20 -40.61
C ASP A 3 0.99 47.78 -40.19
N ALA A 4 2.04 47.64 -39.38
CA ALA A 4 2.37 46.40 -38.70
C ALA A 4 1.95 46.53 -37.22
N PRO A 5 1.06 45.67 -36.70
CA PRO A 5 0.70 45.71 -35.29
C PRO A 5 1.83 45.09 -34.46
N SER A 6 2.28 45.82 -33.45
CA SER A 6 3.17 45.36 -32.39
C SER A 6 2.50 44.22 -31.60
N SER A 7 2.95 42.99 -31.80
CA SER A 7 2.57 41.85 -30.96
C SER A 7 3.39 41.87 -29.67
N SER A 8 2.74 42.30 -28.59
CA SER A 8 3.23 42.08 -27.22
C SER A 8 3.21 40.58 -26.93
N PRO A 9 4.29 39.94 -26.47
CA PRO A 9 4.22 38.55 -26.06
C PRO A 9 3.47 38.49 -24.74
N ALA A 10 2.26 37.95 -24.79
CA ALA A 10 1.54 37.52 -23.60
C ALA A 10 2.41 36.48 -22.89
N SER A 11 3.04 36.92 -21.79
CA SER A 11 3.74 36.05 -20.84
C SER A 11 2.73 35.05 -20.29
N ALA A 12 2.69 33.86 -20.88
CA ALA A 12 2.02 32.71 -20.30
C ALA A 12 2.65 32.45 -18.93
N LEU A 13 1.94 32.82 -17.88
CA LEU A 13 2.23 32.43 -16.51
C LEU A 13 1.98 30.92 -16.42
N THR A 14 2.96 30.13 -16.84
CA THR A 14 3.00 28.70 -16.53
C THR A 14 3.19 28.60 -15.03
N SER A 15 2.08 28.49 -14.30
CA SER A 15 2.08 28.17 -12.89
C SER A 15 2.77 26.81 -12.74
N THR A 16 4.04 26.82 -12.37
CA THR A 16 4.77 25.63 -11.92
C THR A 16 4.22 25.30 -10.53
N ALA A 17 3.06 24.65 -10.48
CA ALA A 17 2.58 24.04 -9.25
C ALA A 17 3.68 23.10 -8.75
N ALA A 18 4.12 23.31 -7.51
CA ALA A 18 5.18 22.51 -6.91
C ALA A 18 4.76 21.03 -6.96
N VAL A 19 5.57 20.19 -7.59
CA VAL A 19 5.32 18.75 -7.66
C VAL A 19 5.46 18.19 -6.24
N VAL A 20 4.34 17.81 -5.64
CA VAL A 20 4.33 17.15 -4.33
C VAL A 20 4.68 15.68 -4.56
N PRO A 21 5.72 15.13 -3.91
CA PRO A 21 6.03 13.72 -4.05
C PRO A 21 4.89 12.84 -3.47
N PRO A 22 4.66 11.64 -4.04
CA PRO A 22 3.66 10.72 -3.56
C PRO A 22 3.98 10.25 -2.16
N ARG A 23 2.93 9.87 -1.43
CA ARG A 23 3.06 9.15 -0.17
C ARG A 23 3.26 7.66 -0.44
N VAL A 24 4.34 7.08 0.06
CA VAL A 24 4.66 5.65 -0.11
C VAL A 24 4.32 4.91 1.17
N TYR A 25 3.41 3.93 1.08
CA TYR A 25 3.02 3.06 2.19
C TYR A 25 3.38 1.60 1.92
N ALA A 26 4.06 0.96 2.86
CA ALA A 26 4.22 -0.49 2.89
C ALA A 26 3.04 -1.13 3.63
N VAL A 27 2.41 -2.14 3.03
CA VAL A 27 1.38 -2.95 3.69
C VAL A 27 2.05 -4.23 4.21
N ALA A 28 2.45 -4.24 5.48
CA ALA A 28 3.37 -5.24 6.01
C ALA A 28 2.87 -5.90 7.31
N ASN A 29 3.08 -7.21 7.39
CA ASN A 29 2.92 -8.05 8.57
C ASN A 29 3.59 -9.42 8.33
N GLN A 30 4.34 -9.90 9.32
CA GLN A 30 5.05 -11.19 9.29
C GLN A 30 4.10 -12.39 9.28
N LYS A 31 2.83 -12.23 9.71
CA LYS A 31 1.87 -13.33 9.65
C LYS A 31 1.25 -13.44 8.25
N GLY A 32 1.23 -14.64 7.69
CA GLY A 32 0.47 -14.97 6.48
C GLY A 32 -1.05 -14.92 6.74
N GLY A 33 -1.84 -14.61 5.72
CA GLY A 33 -3.32 -14.68 5.81
C GLY A 33 -4.02 -13.56 6.57
N VAL A 34 -3.30 -12.57 7.12
CA VAL A 34 -3.90 -11.43 7.86
C VAL A 34 -4.58 -10.37 6.97
N GLY A 35 -4.64 -10.59 5.66
CA GLY A 35 -5.27 -9.67 4.70
C GLY A 35 -4.37 -8.55 4.18
N LYS A 36 -3.05 -8.75 4.05
CA LYS A 36 -2.11 -7.78 3.43
C LYS A 36 -2.49 -7.41 2.00
N THR A 37 -2.42 -8.39 1.10
CA THR A 37 -2.80 -8.23 -0.30
C THR A 37 -4.23 -7.76 -0.47
N THR A 38 -5.16 -8.32 0.30
CA THR A 38 -6.56 -7.90 0.30
C THR A 38 -6.69 -6.43 0.68
N THR A 39 -5.95 -5.96 1.69
CA THR A 39 -5.94 -4.56 2.08
C THR A 39 -5.30 -3.70 1.00
N ALA A 40 -4.16 -4.10 0.45
CA ALA A 40 -3.43 -3.35 -0.57
C ALA A 40 -4.31 -3.11 -1.81
N ILE A 41 -4.90 -4.16 -2.38
CA ILE A 41 -5.78 -4.07 -3.56
C ILE A 41 -6.98 -3.16 -3.29
N ASN A 42 -7.71 -3.41 -2.20
CA ASN A 42 -8.99 -2.73 -1.98
C ASN A 42 -8.82 -1.30 -1.47
N LEU A 43 -7.77 -1.02 -0.71
CA LEU A 43 -7.39 0.34 -0.34
C LEU A 43 -6.92 1.13 -1.57
N ALA A 44 -6.10 0.53 -2.45
CA ALA A 44 -5.69 1.15 -3.71
C ALA A 44 -6.91 1.53 -4.56
N THR A 45 -7.84 0.59 -4.71
CA THR A 45 -9.09 0.77 -5.45
C THR A 45 -9.96 1.87 -4.84
N ALA A 46 -10.11 1.89 -3.51
CA ALA A 46 -10.89 2.90 -2.82
C ALA A 46 -10.28 4.31 -2.93
N LEU A 47 -8.96 4.43 -2.85
CA LEU A 47 -8.23 5.67 -3.06
C LEU A 47 -8.38 6.18 -4.51
N ALA A 48 -8.26 5.28 -5.48
CA ALA A 48 -8.46 5.60 -6.90
C ALA A 48 -9.89 6.08 -7.20
N ALA A 49 -10.90 5.45 -6.58
CA ALA A 49 -12.30 5.83 -6.70
C ALA A 49 -12.61 7.25 -6.18
N VAL A 50 -11.82 7.76 -5.23
CA VAL A 50 -11.92 9.15 -4.73
C VAL A 50 -10.95 10.12 -5.43
N GLY A 51 -10.41 9.71 -6.58
CA GLY A 51 -9.63 10.56 -7.48
C GLY A 51 -8.13 10.64 -7.18
N GLN A 52 -7.60 9.83 -6.26
CA GLN A 52 -6.14 9.72 -6.09
C GLN A 52 -5.54 8.92 -7.25
N LYS A 53 -4.39 9.35 -7.75
CA LYS A 53 -3.57 8.54 -8.66
C LYS A 53 -2.71 7.58 -7.83
N VAL A 54 -2.91 6.29 -8.01
CA VAL A 54 -2.32 5.24 -7.17
C VAL A 54 -1.46 4.31 -8.00
N LEU A 55 -0.26 4.02 -7.50
CA LEU A 55 0.55 2.90 -7.95
C LEU A 55 0.53 1.80 -6.88
N LEU A 56 0.16 0.58 -7.25
CA LEU A 56 0.35 -0.60 -6.42
C LEU A 56 1.61 -1.34 -6.86
N VAL A 57 2.52 -1.67 -5.95
CA VAL A 57 3.68 -2.51 -6.21
C VAL A 57 3.44 -3.86 -5.57
N ASP A 58 3.33 -4.91 -6.39
CA ASP A 58 3.23 -6.29 -5.90
C ASP A 58 4.64 -6.82 -5.62
N LEU A 59 5.00 -6.91 -4.34
CA LEU A 59 6.33 -7.34 -3.90
C LEU A 59 6.30 -8.76 -3.28
N ASP A 60 5.14 -9.43 -3.30
CA ASP A 60 5.03 -10.82 -2.87
C ASP A 60 5.30 -11.75 -4.06
N PRO A 61 6.29 -12.67 -3.99
CA PRO A 61 6.53 -13.66 -5.03
C PRO A 61 5.31 -14.50 -5.44
N GLN A 62 4.28 -14.58 -4.61
CA GLN A 62 3.02 -15.25 -4.96
C GLN A 62 2.18 -14.50 -5.99
N GLY A 63 2.43 -13.19 -6.20
CA GLY A 63 1.72 -12.38 -7.18
C GLY A 63 0.22 -12.25 -6.96
N ASN A 64 -0.21 -12.32 -5.69
CA ASN A 64 -1.62 -12.30 -5.33
C ASN A 64 -2.27 -10.94 -5.62
N ALA A 65 -1.52 -9.82 -5.54
CA ALA A 65 -2.07 -8.51 -5.83
C ALA A 65 -2.35 -8.36 -7.33
N SER A 66 -1.39 -8.80 -8.15
CA SER A 66 -1.49 -8.87 -9.61
C SER A 66 -2.68 -9.72 -10.05
N THR A 67 -2.87 -10.89 -9.43
CA THR A 67 -4.02 -11.77 -9.70
C THR A 67 -5.34 -11.16 -9.24
N GLY A 68 -5.39 -10.60 -8.04
CA GLY A 68 -6.62 -9.97 -7.51
C GLY A 68 -7.07 -8.73 -8.27
N LEU A 69 -6.18 -8.08 -9.03
CA LEU A 69 -6.49 -7.00 -9.97
C LEU A 69 -6.80 -7.47 -11.40
N GLY A 70 -6.71 -8.77 -11.66
CA GLY A 70 -7.03 -9.36 -12.96
C GLY A 70 -6.01 -9.03 -14.06
N ILE A 71 -4.74 -8.85 -13.69
CA ILE A 71 -3.64 -8.64 -14.66
C ILE A 71 -3.32 -9.97 -15.33
N ASP A 72 -3.35 -10.03 -16.66
CA ASP A 72 -3.05 -11.27 -17.38
C ASP A 72 -1.57 -11.65 -17.25
N ILE A 73 -1.24 -12.95 -17.28
CA ILE A 73 0.14 -13.45 -17.12
C ILE A 73 1.08 -12.85 -18.17
N ALA A 74 0.58 -12.63 -19.40
CA ALA A 74 1.34 -12.01 -20.49
C ALA A 74 1.79 -10.57 -20.15
N ASP A 75 1.00 -9.86 -19.35
CA ASP A 75 1.27 -8.48 -18.93
C ASP A 75 2.13 -8.40 -17.66
N ARG A 76 2.61 -9.54 -17.14
CA ARG A 76 3.51 -9.63 -15.97
C ARG A 76 4.95 -9.97 -16.34
N THR A 77 5.30 -9.91 -17.62
CA THR A 77 6.65 -10.27 -18.12
C THR A 77 7.73 -9.35 -17.58
N ILE A 78 7.43 -8.05 -17.43
CA ILE A 78 8.29 -7.07 -16.76
C ILE A 78 7.54 -6.59 -15.52
N GLY A 79 8.11 -6.83 -14.35
CA GLY A 79 7.49 -6.51 -13.08
C GLY A 79 8.49 -6.15 -12.00
N THR A 80 8.12 -6.40 -10.75
CA THR A 80 8.90 -6.02 -9.57
C THR A 80 10.27 -6.68 -9.53
N TYR A 81 10.41 -7.91 -10.04
CA TYR A 81 11.71 -8.60 -10.12
C TYR A 81 12.69 -7.83 -11.01
N GLU A 82 12.30 -7.57 -12.26
CA GLU A 82 13.14 -6.85 -13.22
C GLU A 82 13.47 -5.45 -12.72
N LEU A 83 12.53 -4.79 -12.03
CA LEU A 83 12.74 -3.49 -11.42
C LEU A 83 13.81 -3.52 -10.30
N LEU A 84 13.74 -4.49 -9.39
CA LEU A 84 14.69 -4.63 -8.28
C LEU A 84 16.11 -4.99 -8.76
N CYS A 85 16.20 -5.93 -9.69
CA CYS A 85 17.46 -6.37 -10.28
C CYS A 85 18.08 -5.32 -11.22
N GLY A 86 17.30 -4.30 -11.62
CA GLY A 86 17.76 -3.24 -12.53
C GLY A 86 17.77 -3.65 -14.00
N PHE A 87 17.03 -4.71 -14.35
CA PHE A 87 16.83 -5.15 -15.73
C PHE A 87 15.81 -4.30 -16.47
N ALA A 88 14.96 -3.57 -15.75
CA ALA A 88 13.99 -2.63 -16.30
C ALA A 88 13.88 -1.36 -15.46
N GLN A 89 13.44 -0.28 -16.11
CA GLN A 89 13.06 0.96 -15.46
C GLN A 89 11.57 0.95 -15.12
N LEU A 90 11.17 1.69 -14.07
CA LEU A 90 9.78 1.78 -13.62
C LEU A 90 8.72 1.95 -14.73
N PRO A 91 8.86 2.84 -15.74
CA PRO A 91 7.86 3.01 -16.79
C PRO A 91 7.62 1.76 -17.64
N GLN A 92 8.61 0.87 -17.72
CA GLN A 92 8.54 -0.39 -18.48
C GLN A 92 7.88 -1.51 -17.66
N ALA A 93 7.90 -1.39 -16.34
CA ALA A 93 7.36 -2.40 -15.41
C ALA A 93 5.92 -2.11 -14.98
N ILE A 94 5.33 -0.98 -15.42
CA ILE A 94 3.97 -0.60 -15.07
C ILE A 94 2.98 -1.25 -16.04
N ALA A 95 2.01 -1.96 -15.47
CA ALA A 95 0.82 -2.42 -16.16
C ALA A 95 -0.38 -1.54 -15.78
N ALA A 96 -1.20 -1.24 -16.79
CA ALA A 96 -2.49 -0.59 -16.57
C ALA A 96 -3.46 -1.58 -15.92
N THR A 97 -4.29 -1.09 -14.99
CA THR A 97 -5.40 -1.88 -14.46
C THR A 97 -6.71 -1.48 -15.16
N ARG A 98 -7.77 -2.25 -14.92
CA ARG A 98 -9.14 -1.92 -15.38
C ARG A 98 -9.76 -0.75 -14.59
N ILE A 99 -9.08 -0.28 -13.54
CA ILE A 99 -9.58 0.72 -12.61
C ILE A 99 -8.90 2.06 -12.95
N PRO A 100 -9.67 3.10 -13.32
CA PRO A 100 -9.11 4.41 -13.59
C PRO A 100 -8.29 4.93 -12.40
N ASN A 101 -7.18 5.61 -12.69
CA ASN A 101 -6.22 6.14 -11.71
C ASN A 101 -5.49 5.08 -10.87
N LEU A 102 -5.60 3.79 -11.19
CA LEU A 102 -4.84 2.72 -10.54
C LEU A 102 -3.95 2.00 -11.56
N GLU A 103 -2.65 2.05 -11.30
CA GLU A 103 -1.62 1.32 -12.03
C GLU A 103 -0.96 0.30 -11.10
N ILE A 104 -0.30 -0.71 -11.67
CA ILE A 104 0.41 -1.75 -10.90
C ILE A 104 1.78 -2.05 -11.47
N VAL A 105 2.76 -2.27 -10.61
CA VAL A 105 3.98 -3.02 -10.94
C VAL A 105 3.73 -4.47 -10.52
N PRO A 106 3.51 -5.40 -11.46
CA PRO A 106 3.08 -6.75 -11.12
C PRO A 106 4.25 -7.59 -10.60
N ALA A 107 3.93 -8.66 -9.90
CA ALA A 107 4.89 -9.71 -9.58
C ALA A 107 4.76 -10.88 -10.56
N ASN A 108 5.89 -11.53 -10.80
CA ASN A 108 5.99 -12.74 -11.61
C ASN A 108 6.78 -13.82 -10.85
N VAL A 109 6.84 -15.01 -11.44
CA VAL A 109 7.49 -16.19 -10.83
C VAL A 109 8.98 -15.95 -10.52
N ASN A 110 9.65 -15.04 -11.23
CA ASN A 110 11.07 -14.76 -11.03
C ASN A 110 11.33 -14.02 -9.70
N LEU A 111 10.32 -13.32 -9.16
CA LEU A 111 10.46 -12.58 -7.90
C LEU A 111 10.84 -13.49 -6.72
N ALA A 112 10.51 -14.78 -6.77
CA ALA A 112 10.96 -15.77 -5.78
C ALA A 112 12.50 -15.93 -5.75
N GLY A 113 13.16 -15.75 -6.88
CA GLY A 113 14.62 -15.78 -7.01
C GLY A 113 15.30 -14.45 -6.71
N ALA A 114 14.54 -13.35 -6.55
CA ALA A 114 15.09 -12.01 -6.32
C ALA A 114 16.00 -11.96 -5.10
N GLU A 115 15.66 -12.66 -4.02
CA GLU A 115 16.47 -12.62 -2.80
C GLU A 115 17.87 -13.19 -3.00
N LEU A 116 18.06 -14.14 -3.93
CA LEU A 116 19.38 -14.67 -4.27
C LEU A 116 20.17 -13.67 -5.11
N GLU A 117 19.56 -13.13 -6.17
CA GLU A 117 20.18 -12.14 -7.07
C GLU A 117 20.60 -10.87 -6.31
N LEU A 118 19.76 -10.41 -5.39
CA LEU A 118 20.01 -9.19 -4.62
C LEU A 118 21.17 -9.33 -3.63
N ILE A 119 21.59 -10.54 -3.24
CA ILE A 119 22.67 -10.71 -2.25
C ILE A 119 23.98 -10.08 -2.71
N ASP A 120 24.29 -10.22 -4.00
CA ASP A 120 25.55 -9.79 -4.59
C ASP A 120 25.52 -8.32 -5.05
N LEU A 121 24.36 -7.66 -4.98
CA LEU A 121 24.22 -6.26 -5.35
C LEU A 121 24.63 -5.31 -4.22
N GLU A 122 25.34 -4.24 -4.57
CA GLU A 122 25.55 -3.13 -3.66
C GLU A 122 24.22 -2.43 -3.33
N LYS A 123 24.09 -1.96 -2.09
CA LYS A 123 22.88 -1.27 -1.60
C LYS A 123 21.60 -2.05 -1.89
N ARG A 124 21.66 -3.38 -1.81
CA ARG A 124 20.55 -4.29 -2.08
C ARG A 124 19.28 -4.01 -1.29
N GLU A 125 19.38 -3.36 -0.13
CA GLU A 125 18.26 -2.94 0.71
C GLU A 125 17.52 -1.71 0.16
N PHE A 126 18.12 -0.97 -0.77
CA PHE A 126 17.64 0.32 -1.27
C PHE A 126 17.09 0.26 -2.70
N ARG A 127 17.13 -0.91 -3.34
CA ARG A 127 16.82 -1.09 -4.77
C ARG A 127 15.43 -0.60 -5.14
N LEU A 128 14.41 -0.93 -4.33
CA LEU A 128 13.05 -0.46 -4.60
C LEU A 128 12.94 1.07 -4.47
N ARG A 129 13.55 1.66 -3.44
CA ARG A 129 13.53 3.11 -3.24
C ARG A 129 14.17 3.81 -4.44
N ASP A 130 15.37 3.37 -4.81
CA ASP A 130 16.14 3.97 -5.90
C ASP A 130 15.42 3.80 -7.25
N ALA A 131 14.70 2.69 -7.45
CA ALA A 131 13.88 2.46 -8.64
C ALA A 131 12.62 3.34 -8.71
N LEU A 132 12.07 3.71 -7.56
CA LEU A 132 10.92 4.63 -7.44
C LEU A 132 11.35 6.10 -7.46
N GLU A 133 12.57 6.45 -7.04
CA GLU A 133 13.07 7.83 -6.99
C GLU A 133 13.05 8.53 -8.37
N GLY A 134 12.72 9.82 -8.40
CA GLY A 134 12.75 10.66 -9.61
C GLY A 134 11.65 10.42 -10.65
N LYS A 135 10.79 9.40 -10.47
CA LYS A 135 9.74 9.00 -11.43
C LYS A 135 8.32 9.16 -10.89
N GLN A 136 8.22 9.79 -9.74
CA GLN A 136 7.08 9.80 -8.83
C GLN A 136 6.04 10.91 -9.11
N SER A 137 6.28 11.76 -10.11
CA SER A 137 5.60 13.07 -10.20
C SER A 137 4.10 13.03 -10.54
N HIS A 138 3.55 11.89 -10.97
CA HIS A 138 2.11 11.81 -11.32
C HIS A 138 1.26 10.97 -10.38
N TRP A 139 1.83 10.20 -9.45
CA TRP A 139 1.05 9.50 -8.43
C TRP A 139 0.90 10.36 -7.18
N ASP A 140 -0.23 10.22 -6.50
CA ASP A 140 -0.47 10.79 -5.18
C ASP A 140 -0.07 9.81 -4.07
N VAL A 141 -0.25 8.50 -4.34
CA VAL A 141 -0.02 7.41 -3.38
C VAL A 141 0.65 6.24 -4.08
N ILE A 142 1.64 5.65 -3.42
CA ILE A 142 2.23 4.35 -3.79
C ILE A 142 1.95 3.38 -2.64
N LEU A 143 1.33 2.25 -2.92
CA LEU A 143 1.15 1.15 -1.97
C LEU A 143 2.08 0.00 -2.36
N ILE A 144 2.75 -0.62 -1.40
CA ILE A 144 3.61 -1.79 -1.62
C ILE A 144 3.00 -2.97 -0.86
N ASP A 145 2.58 -4.02 -1.56
CA ASP A 145 2.10 -5.26 -0.96
C ASP A 145 3.27 -6.17 -0.59
N CYS A 146 3.54 -6.32 0.71
CA CYS A 146 4.71 -7.05 1.18
C CYS A 146 4.46 -8.56 1.34
N PRO A 147 5.49 -9.41 1.14
CA PRO A 147 5.41 -10.82 1.46
C PRO A 147 5.24 -11.07 2.97
N PRO A 148 4.82 -12.28 3.39
CA PRO A 148 4.69 -12.65 4.80
C PRO A 148 6.03 -12.94 5.49
N SER A 149 7.17 -12.60 4.91
CA SER A 149 8.50 -12.83 5.48
C SER A 149 9.16 -11.50 5.89
N LEU A 150 10.20 -11.58 6.72
CA LEU A 150 11.08 -10.43 7.01
C LEU A 150 12.39 -10.51 6.21
N GLY A 151 12.30 -11.03 4.99
CA GLY A 151 13.41 -11.16 4.05
C GLY A 151 13.78 -9.83 3.39
N LEU A 152 14.66 -9.92 2.41
CA LEU A 152 15.26 -8.76 1.74
C LEU A 152 14.21 -7.96 0.94
N LEU A 153 13.17 -8.63 0.44
CA LEU A 153 12.03 -7.97 -0.21
C LEU A 153 11.28 -7.05 0.78
N THR A 154 10.96 -7.54 1.97
CA THR A 154 10.30 -6.71 2.99
C THR A 154 11.18 -5.56 3.43
N ILE A 155 12.49 -5.77 3.58
CA ILE A 155 13.42 -4.66 3.88
C ILE A 155 13.39 -3.61 2.77
N ASN A 156 13.43 -4.00 1.49
CA ASN A 156 13.30 -3.07 0.37
C ASN A 156 12.02 -2.23 0.44
N SER A 157 10.89 -2.86 0.78
CA SER A 157 9.62 -2.14 1.01
C SER A 157 9.71 -1.12 2.13
N LEU A 158 10.24 -1.51 3.30
CA LEU A 158 10.37 -0.62 4.46
C LEU A 158 11.35 0.53 4.20
N VAL A 159 12.36 0.32 3.36
CA VAL A 159 13.33 1.35 2.98
C VAL A 159 12.75 2.32 1.94
N ALA A 160 11.89 1.83 1.05
CA ALA A 160 11.19 2.66 0.07
C ALA A 160 10.00 3.43 0.65
N ALA A 161 9.35 2.87 1.67
CA ALA A 161 8.16 3.46 2.27
C ALA A 161 8.47 4.64 3.20
N GLU A 162 7.55 5.60 3.25
CA GLU A 162 7.54 6.61 4.30
C GLU A 162 6.84 6.06 5.55
N ALA A 163 5.80 5.25 5.37
CA ALA A 163 5.04 4.71 6.48
C ALA A 163 4.54 3.29 6.24
N VAL A 164 4.23 2.59 7.33
CA VAL A 164 3.73 1.21 7.30
C VAL A 164 2.27 1.14 7.74
N LEU A 165 1.44 0.50 6.92
CA LEU A 165 0.11 0.05 7.27
C LEU A 165 0.20 -1.42 7.72
N VAL A 166 -0.37 -1.73 8.88
CA VAL A 166 -0.26 -3.06 9.50
C VAL A 166 -1.64 -3.72 9.57
N PRO A 167 -2.01 -4.55 8.59
CA PRO A 167 -3.19 -5.41 8.69
C PRO A 167 -2.99 -6.44 9.79
N LEU A 168 -3.94 -6.53 10.72
CA LEU A 168 -3.87 -7.38 11.89
C LEU A 168 -5.19 -8.13 12.07
N GLN A 169 -5.12 -9.45 12.07
CA GLN A 169 -6.25 -10.29 12.41
C GLN A 169 -6.30 -10.50 13.93
N CYS A 170 -7.45 -10.24 14.55
CA CYS A 170 -7.66 -10.34 15.99
C CYS A 170 -7.78 -11.80 16.46
N GLU A 171 -6.64 -12.48 16.52
CA GLU A 171 -6.47 -13.85 17.01
C GLU A 171 -5.49 -13.90 18.19
N PHE A 172 -5.38 -15.06 18.81
CA PHE A 172 -4.59 -15.29 20.02
C PHE A 172 -3.16 -14.68 19.98
N PHE A 173 -2.44 -14.84 18.86
CA PHE A 173 -1.05 -14.35 18.72
C PHE A 173 -0.93 -12.93 18.14
N ALA A 174 -2.03 -12.15 18.06
CA ALA A 174 -2.02 -10.85 17.40
C ALA A 174 -1.06 -9.83 18.05
N LEU A 175 -1.09 -9.71 19.37
CA LEU A 175 -0.23 -8.77 20.12
C LEU A 175 1.25 -9.13 20.02
N GLU A 176 1.58 -10.42 20.10
CA GLU A 176 2.95 -10.88 19.96
C GLU A 176 3.50 -10.57 18.56
N GLY A 177 2.74 -10.91 17.52
CA GLY A 177 3.11 -10.63 16.13
C GLY A 177 3.26 -9.13 15.87
N LEU A 178 2.37 -8.30 16.41
CA LEU A 178 2.46 -6.85 16.30
C LEU A 178 3.70 -6.29 17.02
N GLY A 179 4.04 -6.82 18.20
CA GLY A 179 5.26 -6.46 18.93
C GLY A 179 6.54 -6.85 18.18
N GLN A 180 6.57 -8.04 17.57
CA GLN A 180 7.69 -8.48 16.72
C GLN A 180 7.87 -7.56 15.51
N LEU A 181 6.77 -7.25 14.79
CA LEU A 181 6.79 -6.35 13.64
C LEU A 181 7.28 -4.95 14.02
N THR A 182 6.79 -4.41 15.15
CA THR A 182 7.19 -3.09 15.64
C THR A 182 8.70 -3.02 15.89
N ARG A 183 9.30 -4.07 16.49
CA ARG A 183 10.75 -4.15 16.67
C ARG A 183 11.50 -4.16 15.33
N THR A 184 10.99 -4.88 14.34
CA THR A 184 11.60 -4.91 13.01
C THR A 184 11.55 -3.56 12.30
N ILE A 185 10.41 -2.88 12.34
CA ILE A 185 10.24 -1.53 11.79
C ILE A 185 11.20 -0.56 12.48
N GLU A 186 11.34 -0.62 13.80
CA GLU A 186 12.29 0.21 14.56
C GLU A 186 13.75 -0.04 14.17
N ARG A 187 14.14 -1.29 13.91
CA ARG A 187 15.49 -1.62 13.44
C ARG A 187 15.74 -1.07 12.03
N ALA A 188 14.80 -1.28 11.10
CA ALA A 188 14.88 -0.73 9.76
C ALA A 188 14.94 0.80 9.77
N ARG A 189 14.13 1.45 10.63
CA ARG A 189 14.12 2.91 10.80
C ARG A 189 15.48 3.45 11.23
N ARG A 190 16.08 2.86 12.26
CA ARG A 190 17.37 3.32 12.80
C ARG A 190 18.54 3.09 11.85
N ALA A 191 18.52 1.98 11.12
CA ALA A 191 19.65 1.56 10.29
C ALA A 191 19.59 2.09 8.86
N LEU A 192 18.40 2.17 8.25
CA LEU A 192 18.24 2.34 6.81
C LEU A 192 17.29 3.46 6.40
N ASN A 193 16.22 3.73 7.19
CA ASN A 193 15.20 4.71 6.83
C ASN A 193 14.69 5.51 8.05
N PRO A 194 15.38 6.58 8.47
CA PRO A 194 15.02 7.36 9.67
C PRO A 194 13.62 8.00 9.65
N LYS A 195 13.01 8.15 8.47
CA LYS A 195 11.68 8.74 8.30
C LYS A 195 10.54 7.72 8.47
N LEU A 196 10.86 6.42 8.46
CA LEU A 196 9.86 5.35 8.53
C LEU A 196 9.06 5.41 9.83
N TYR A 197 7.74 5.39 9.73
CA TYR A 197 6.84 5.31 10.89
C TYR A 197 5.66 4.38 10.64
N ILE A 198 4.92 4.01 11.68
CA ILE A 198 3.69 3.22 11.53
C ILE A 198 2.54 4.20 11.29
N ALA A 199 1.95 4.17 10.08
CA ALA A 199 0.78 4.98 9.74
C ALA A 199 -0.48 4.50 10.46
N GLY A 200 -0.60 3.19 10.63
CA GLY A 200 -1.57 2.64 11.55
C GLY A 200 -1.78 1.13 11.45
N VAL A 201 -2.50 0.59 12.44
CA VAL A 201 -2.91 -0.82 12.52
C VAL A 201 -4.35 -0.95 12.06
N ILE A 202 -4.59 -1.81 11.07
CA ILE A 202 -5.91 -2.06 10.48
C ILE A 202 -6.40 -3.41 10.98
N LEU A 203 -7.49 -3.42 11.74
CA LEU A 203 -8.05 -4.68 12.23
C LEU A 203 -8.85 -5.36 11.10
N THR A 204 -8.39 -6.53 10.68
CA THR A 204 -8.94 -7.26 9.53
C THR A 204 -9.70 -8.51 9.94
N MET A 205 -10.62 -8.93 9.07
CA MET A 205 -11.46 -10.12 9.24
C MET A 205 -12.20 -10.16 10.59
N MET A 206 -12.63 -8.99 11.07
CA MET A 206 -13.30 -8.86 12.37
C MET A 206 -14.65 -9.60 12.35
N ASP A 207 -14.80 -10.56 13.26
CA ASP A 207 -16.09 -11.18 13.57
C ASP A 207 -16.52 -10.73 14.97
N ARG A 208 -17.50 -9.82 15.02
CA ARG A 208 -18.03 -9.29 16.28
C ARG A 208 -18.79 -10.33 17.10
N ARG A 209 -19.10 -11.51 16.58
CA ARG A 209 -19.71 -12.60 17.38
C ARG A 209 -18.66 -13.40 18.14
N ASN A 210 -17.38 -13.24 17.79
CA ASN A 210 -16.28 -13.93 18.45
C ASN A 210 -15.75 -13.09 19.62
N THR A 211 -15.98 -13.59 20.84
CA THR A 211 -15.53 -12.94 22.08
C THR A 211 -14.01 -12.76 22.14
N LEU A 212 -13.23 -13.72 21.63
CA LEU A 212 -11.77 -13.59 21.56
C LEU A 212 -11.37 -12.42 20.66
N ALA A 213 -11.99 -12.29 19.48
CA ALA A 213 -11.70 -11.20 18.56
C ALA A 213 -12.00 -9.83 19.20
N GLN A 214 -13.09 -9.70 19.94
CA GLN A 214 -13.42 -8.48 20.69
C GLN A 214 -12.42 -8.19 21.82
N GLN A 215 -11.96 -9.23 22.53
CA GLN A 215 -10.96 -9.07 23.58
C GLN A 215 -9.63 -8.60 23.00
N VAL A 216 -9.15 -9.25 21.94
CA VAL A 216 -7.92 -8.86 21.26
C VAL A 216 -8.03 -7.45 20.67
N GLU A 217 -9.17 -7.07 20.09
CA GLU A 217 -9.38 -5.68 19.64
C GLU A 217 -9.23 -4.68 20.79
N ARG A 218 -9.86 -4.95 21.95
CA ARG A 218 -9.73 -4.09 23.13
C ARG A 218 -8.28 -3.98 23.60
N ASP A 219 -7.57 -5.10 23.64
CA ASP A 219 -6.17 -5.12 24.07
C ASP A 219 -5.28 -4.35 23.09
N VAL A 220 -5.43 -4.58 21.78
CA VAL A 220 -4.66 -3.86 20.75
C VAL A 220 -4.95 -2.36 20.82
N ARG A 221 -6.21 -1.94 20.95
CA ARG A 221 -6.56 -0.52 21.11
C ARG A 221 -6.07 0.06 22.43
N GLY A 222 -6.04 -0.72 23.51
CA GLY A 222 -5.49 -0.30 24.80
C GLY A 222 -3.99 -0.03 24.74
N HIS A 223 -3.22 -0.87 24.04
CA HIS A 223 -1.76 -0.77 23.96
C HIS A 223 -1.26 0.17 22.86
N PHE A 224 -1.94 0.19 21.71
CA PHE A 224 -1.48 0.90 20.50
C PHE A 224 -2.35 2.12 20.14
N ALA A 225 -3.42 2.36 20.90
CA ALA A 225 -4.24 3.57 20.91
C ALA A 225 -4.41 4.23 19.53
N ASP A 226 -3.84 5.43 19.38
CA ASP A 226 -4.09 6.33 18.24
C ASP A 226 -3.52 5.78 16.92
N VAL A 227 -2.60 4.81 17.00
CA VAL A 227 -2.06 4.11 15.83
C VAL A 227 -3.11 3.17 15.22
N VAL A 228 -4.09 2.68 15.98
CA VAL A 228 -5.11 1.77 15.44
C VAL A 228 -6.16 2.56 14.66
N PHE A 229 -6.53 2.09 13.47
CA PHE A 229 -7.63 2.66 12.69
C PHE A 229 -8.97 2.49 13.43
N GLY A 230 -9.81 3.52 13.37
CA GLY A 230 -11.18 3.43 13.88
C GLY A 230 -11.98 2.44 13.05
N THR A 231 -11.79 2.49 11.73
CA THR A 231 -12.38 1.57 10.77
C THR A 231 -11.81 0.16 10.92
N THR A 232 -12.69 -0.84 10.96
CA THR A 232 -12.31 -2.26 10.94
C THR A 232 -12.85 -2.93 9.69
N ILE A 233 -12.12 -3.92 9.16
CA ILE A 233 -12.56 -4.69 8.00
C ILE A 233 -13.28 -5.95 8.52
N PRO A 234 -14.60 -6.09 8.29
CA PRO A 234 -15.35 -7.23 8.80
C PRO A 234 -14.99 -8.51 8.03
N ARG A 235 -15.20 -9.66 8.67
CA ARG A 235 -15.21 -10.94 7.95
C ARG A 235 -16.39 -10.93 6.99
N ASN A 236 -16.11 -11.00 5.69
CA ASN A 236 -17.12 -10.90 4.63
C ASN A 236 -16.78 -11.87 3.49
N VAL A 237 -17.77 -12.66 3.06
CA VAL A 237 -17.58 -13.69 2.03
C VAL A 237 -17.23 -13.09 0.67
N ARG A 238 -17.85 -11.95 0.29
CA ARG A 238 -17.58 -11.25 -0.97
C ARG A 238 -16.14 -10.78 -1.08
N VAL A 239 -15.53 -10.35 0.03
CA VAL A 239 -14.10 -9.97 0.07
C VAL A 239 -13.21 -11.16 -0.25
N SER A 240 -13.58 -12.36 0.20
CA SER A 240 -12.83 -13.60 -0.07
C SER A 240 -13.08 -14.14 -1.49
N GLU A 241 -14.27 -13.94 -2.05
CA GLU A 241 -14.63 -14.37 -3.41
C GLU A 241 -14.04 -13.48 -4.49
N ALA A 242 -14.01 -12.15 -4.29
CA ALA A 242 -13.65 -11.19 -5.33
C ALA A 242 -12.31 -11.49 -6.07
N PRO A 243 -11.20 -11.89 -5.38
CA PRO A 243 -9.95 -12.22 -6.04
C PRO A 243 -10.04 -13.39 -7.04
N SER A 244 -10.94 -14.38 -6.82
CA SER A 244 -11.09 -15.50 -7.77
C SER A 244 -11.72 -15.07 -9.10
N HIS A 245 -12.34 -13.89 -9.12
CA HIS A 245 -12.87 -13.25 -10.32
C HIS A 245 -11.89 -12.20 -10.90
N GLY A 246 -10.70 -12.03 -10.31
CA GLY A 246 -9.74 -11.01 -10.72
C GLY A 246 -10.26 -9.59 -10.53
N LEU A 247 -11.08 -9.37 -9.50
CA LEU A 247 -11.69 -8.07 -9.20
C LEU A 247 -11.45 -7.68 -7.74
N PRO A 248 -11.20 -6.39 -7.45
CA PRO A 248 -11.36 -5.86 -6.10
C PRO A 248 -12.80 -5.98 -5.61
N VAL A 249 -13.00 -6.07 -4.29
CA VAL A 249 -14.34 -6.22 -3.71
C VAL A 249 -15.24 -5.02 -4.03
N LEU A 250 -14.67 -3.82 -4.16
CA LEU A 250 -15.41 -2.62 -4.55
C LEU A 250 -16.04 -2.74 -5.94
N LEU A 251 -15.40 -3.46 -6.87
CA LEU A 251 -15.93 -3.69 -8.22
C LEU A 251 -16.82 -4.93 -8.26
N TYR A 252 -16.51 -5.94 -7.44
CA TYR A 252 -17.27 -7.17 -7.35
C TYR A 252 -18.65 -6.96 -6.70
N ASP A 253 -18.69 -6.26 -5.57
CA ASP A 253 -19.91 -5.88 -4.85
C ASP A 253 -19.66 -4.64 -3.99
N HIS A 254 -19.91 -3.46 -4.55
CA HIS A 254 -19.74 -2.18 -3.86
C HIS A 254 -20.67 -2.00 -2.65
N THR A 255 -21.79 -2.73 -2.58
CA THR A 255 -22.79 -2.59 -1.51
C THR A 255 -22.46 -3.40 -0.26
N CYS A 256 -21.59 -4.41 -0.39
CA CYS A 256 -21.26 -5.27 0.73
C CYS A 256 -20.49 -4.53 1.84
N THR A 257 -20.60 -5.04 3.08
CA THR A 257 -19.96 -4.42 4.25
C THR A 257 -18.44 -4.34 4.15
N GLY A 258 -17.79 -5.24 3.40
CA GLY A 258 -16.35 -5.20 3.15
C GLY A 258 -15.94 -4.02 2.27
N SER A 259 -16.67 -3.77 1.18
CA SER A 259 -16.45 -2.62 0.29
C SER A 259 -16.63 -1.30 1.03
N GLN A 260 -17.72 -1.18 1.78
CA GLN A 260 -17.99 0.01 2.60
C GLN A 260 -16.87 0.25 3.62
N ALA A 261 -16.36 -0.80 4.25
CA ALA A 261 -15.24 -0.70 5.19
C ALA A 261 -13.94 -0.20 4.53
N TYR A 262 -13.62 -0.65 3.32
CA TYR A 262 -12.44 -0.15 2.60
C TYR A 262 -12.58 1.31 2.13
N ILE A 263 -13.78 1.74 1.74
CA ILE A 263 -14.07 3.15 1.43
C ILE A 263 -13.86 4.03 2.67
N LEU A 264 -14.38 3.60 3.83
CA LEU A 264 -14.18 4.29 5.10
C LEU A 264 -12.70 4.32 5.51
N LEU A 265 -11.98 3.21 5.32
CA LEU A 265 -10.55 3.13 5.60
C LEU A 265 -9.75 4.11 4.73
N ALA A 266 -10.06 4.21 3.44
CA ALA A 266 -9.42 5.17 2.53
C ALA A 266 -9.69 6.62 2.97
N SER A 267 -10.93 6.92 3.35
CA SER A 267 -11.30 8.24 3.89
C SER A 267 -10.53 8.57 5.17
N GLU A 268 -10.46 7.62 6.11
CA GLU A 268 -9.71 7.78 7.36
C GLU A 268 -8.21 7.98 7.12
N LEU A 269 -7.61 7.23 6.19
CA LEU A 269 -6.20 7.38 5.81
C LEU A 269 -5.92 8.77 5.22
N LEU A 270 -6.77 9.24 4.30
CA LEU A 270 -6.63 10.57 3.70
C LEU A 270 -6.82 11.70 4.74
N HIS A 271 -7.71 11.50 5.72
CA HIS A 271 -7.88 12.44 6.82
C HIS A 271 -6.63 12.50 7.71
N ARG A 272 -6.10 11.33 8.14
CA ARG A 272 -4.86 11.21 8.92
C ARG A 272 -3.67 11.87 8.22
N ARG A 273 -3.59 11.73 6.89
CA ARG A 273 -2.54 12.36 6.08
C ARG A 273 -2.59 13.89 6.13
N ARG A 274 -3.78 14.50 6.15
CA ARG A 274 -3.94 15.97 6.13
C ARG A 274 -3.77 16.61 7.51
N HIS A 275 -4.23 15.94 8.56
CA HIS A 275 -4.38 16.55 9.89
C HIS A 275 -3.53 15.89 10.98
N GLY A 276 -2.72 14.88 10.65
CA GLY A 276 -2.11 14.01 11.64
C GLY A 276 -3.12 13.00 12.20
N VAL A 277 -2.70 12.18 13.16
CA VAL A 277 -3.60 11.20 13.80
C VAL A 277 -4.70 11.96 14.54
N PRO A 278 -5.99 11.74 14.24
CA PRO A 278 -7.07 12.50 14.88
C PRO A 278 -7.09 12.22 16.39
N PRO A 279 -7.28 13.26 17.23
CA PRO A 279 -7.44 13.06 18.66
C PRO A 279 -8.71 12.25 18.94
N ARG A 280 -8.67 11.40 19.97
CA ARG A 280 -9.79 10.53 20.37
C ARG A 280 -11.11 11.32 20.46
N PRO A 281 -12.25 10.81 19.95
CA PRO A 281 -13.54 11.26 20.45
C PRO A 281 -13.60 10.94 21.95
N GLN A 282 -13.77 11.97 22.78
CA GLN A 282 -14.02 11.76 24.21
C GLN A 282 -15.28 10.91 24.32
N ALA A 283 -15.17 9.76 25.00
CA ALA A 283 -16.33 8.96 25.33
C ALA A 283 -17.28 9.86 26.13
N ALA A 284 -18.51 10.03 25.65
CA ALA A 284 -19.56 10.65 26.46
C ALA A 284 -19.68 9.84 27.75
N ALA A 285 -19.50 10.53 28.88
CA ALA A 285 -19.61 9.99 30.23
C ALA A 285 -21.02 9.47 30.53
#